data_AF-A0A0J1DID0-F1
#
_entry.id   AF-A0A0J1DID0-F1
#
_cell.length_a   1.000
_cell.length_b   1.000
_cell.length_c   1.000
_cell.angle_alpha   90.00
_cell.angle_beta   90.00
_cell.angle_gamma   90.00
#
_symmetry.space_group_name_H-M   'P 1'
#
loop_
_entity.id
_entity.type
_entity.pdbx_description
1 polymer ?
#
loop_
_entity_poly.entity_id
_entity_poly.type
_entity_poly.pdbx_seq_one_letter_code
_entity_poly.pdbx_strand_id
1 'polypeptide(L)'
;MAKYCVECGHALPSEAKFCNACGTRQDAKAMPAEPRASSANLGRPVLLKRLDDAIAHLSRKQQHYDYFDKLVAEKAARQSRSYAGSVFGFAILGLIVFVVLALFFEISGWPAFFVTVLGMGFIGGTWSNSANVKRLEVIEREITGTERGLRSHFSELRDCPVAFEYSNPRVVSEIRRLISAGRADTVKEAINCMIEDAHREKVLAQQQEIARQAKKAADAAGTASLFTAATFLSITSKRR
;
A
#
# COMPACT_ATOMS: atom_id res chain seq x y z
N MET A 1 34.04 -10.61 -19.21
CA MET A 1 33.06 -9.73 -18.54
C MET A 1 32.27 -10.58 -17.56
N ALA A 2 32.21 -10.21 -16.29
CA ALA A 2 31.45 -10.96 -15.28
C ALA A 2 29.95 -10.84 -15.57
N LYS A 3 29.24 -11.97 -15.61
CA LYS A 3 27.78 -12.01 -15.77
C LYS A 3 27.16 -11.93 -14.38
N TYR A 4 26.08 -11.19 -14.21
CA TYR A 4 25.36 -11.12 -12.93
C TYR A 4 23.95 -11.67 -13.11
N CYS A 5 23.40 -12.27 -12.05
CA CYS A 5 22.03 -12.78 -12.05
C CYS A 5 21.03 -11.63 -12.20
N VAL A 6 20.09 -11.76 -13.14
CA VAL A 6 19.03 -10.77 -13.38
C VAL A 6 18.03 -10.63 -12.21
N GLU A 7 17.88 -11.66 -11.39
CA GLU A 7 16.90 -11.68 -10.28
C GLU A 7 17.53 -11.28 -8.94
N CYS A 8 18.76 -11.72 -8.63
CA CYS A 8 19.35 -11.53 -7.31
C CYS A 8 20.71 -10.80 -7.31
N GLY A 9 21.22 -10.41 -8.49
CA GLY A 9 22.49 -9.68 -8.61
C GLY A 9 23.76 -10.47 -8.28
N HIS A 10 23.66 -11.76 -8.00
CA HIS A 10 24.82 -12.60 -7.68
C HIS A 10 25.77 -12.75 -8.88
N ALA A 11 27.08 -12.72 -8.64
CA ALA A 11 28.09 -12.89 -9.68
C ALA A 11 28.07 -14.33 -10.20
N LEU A 12 28.01 -14.49 -11.52
CA LEU A 12 27.92 -15.77 -12.20
C LEU A 12 29.12 -15.97 -13.14
N PRO A 13 29.60 -17.22 -13.28
CA PRO A 13 30.53 -17.57 -14.35
C PRO A 13 29.91 -17.22 -15.70
N SER A 14 30.72 -16.80 -16.67
CA SER A 14 30.28 -16.30 -17.98
C SER A 14 29.38 -17.29 -18.76
N GLU A 15 29.52 -18.59 -18.50
CA GLU A 15 28.80 -19.69 -19.16
C GLU A 15 27.66 -20.30 -18.31
N ALA A 16 27.36 -19.74 -17.13
CA ALA A 16 26.36 -20.31 -16.23
C ALA A 16 24.93 -20.17 -16.79
N LYS A 17 24.26 -21.31 -17.04
CA LYS A 17 22.86 -21.39 -17.47
C LYS A 17 21.87 -21.19 -16.32
N PHE A 18 22.29 -21.39 -15.09
CA PHE A 18 21.46 -21.24 -13.89
C PHE A 18 22.24 -20.46 -12.83
N CYS A 19 21.51 -19.74 -11.98
CA CYS A 19 22.11 -19.10 -10.83
C CYS A 19 22.31 -20.12 -9.70
N ASN A 20 23.56 -20.29 -9.25
CA ASN A 20 23.89 -21.22 -8.16
C ASN A 20 23.36 -20.77 -6.79
N ALA A 21 22.96 -19.50 -6.66
CA ALA A 21 22.43 -18.95 -5.40
C ALA A 21 20.90 -18.97 -5.31
N CYS A 22 20.19 -18.66 -6.40
CA CYS A 22 18.71 -18.58 -6.40
C CYS A 22 18.01 -19.59 -7.32
N GLY A 23 18.74 -20.35 -8.13
CA GLY A 23 18.19 -21.34 -9.06
C GLY A 23 17.64 -20.78 -10.38
N THR A 24 17.61 -19.46 -10.58
CA THR A 24 17.04 -18.81 -11.77
C THR A 24 17.85 -19.10 -13.04
N ARG A 25 17.17 -19.55 -14.11
CA ARG A 25 17.76 -19.74 -15.46
C ARG A 25 18.18 -18.41 -16.09
N GLN A 26 19.39 -18.40 -16.67
CA GLN A 26 20.05 -17.23 -17.26
C GLN A 26 20.27 -17.39 -18.78
N ASP A 27 19.85 -18.51 -19.34
CA ASP A 27 19.91 -18.88 -20.75
C ASP A 27 18.58 -18.61 -21.49
N ALA A 28 17.61 -18.03 -20.81
CA ALA A 28 16.45 -17.42 -21.43
C ALA A 28 16.90 -16.17 -22.20
N LYS A 29 17.26 -16.40 -23.46
CA LYS A 29 17.11 -15.47 -24.60
C LYS A 29 16.09 -14.40 -24.22
N ALA A 30 16.52 -13.13 -24.22
CA ALA A 30 15.67 -11.97 -23.98
C ALA A 30 14.24 -12.29 -24.37
N MET A 31 13.37 -12.38 -23.35
CA MET A 31 11.96 -12.67 -23.55
C MET A 31 11.52 -11.72 -24.66
N PRO A 32 11.18 -12.20 -25.88
CA PRO A 32 10.56 -11.31 -26.83
C PRO A 32 9.36 -10.74 -26.09
N ALA A 33 9.28 -9.41 -26.03
CA ALA A 33 8.14 -8.70 -25.47
C ALA A 33 6.88 -9.51 -25.81
N GLU A 34 6.24 -10.06 -24.78
CA GLU A 34 5.25 -11.11 -24.95
C GLU A 34 4.28 -10.72 -26.07
N PRO A 35 4.13 -11.51 -27.13
CA PRO A 35 2.96 -11.39 -27.99
C PRO A 35 1.82 -12.10 -27.25
N ARG A 36 1.39 -11.54 -26.11
CA ARG A 36 0.07 -11.82 -25.55
C ARG A 36 -0.90 -11.25 -26.58
N ALA A 37 -1.78 -12.12 -27.08
CA ALA A 37 -2.73 -11.82 -28.14
C ALA A 37 -3.23 -10.37 -28.04
N SER A 38 -2.83 -9.55 -29.01
CA SER A 38 -3.22 -8.16 -29.09
C SER A 38 -4.75 -8.10 -29.10
N SER A 39 -5.35 -7.81 -27.95
CA SER A 39 -6.78 -7.50 -27.82
C SER A 39 -7.20 -6.33 -28.70
N ALA A 40 -6.24 -5.61 -29.30
CA ALA A 40 -6.47 -4.53 -30.24
C ALA A 40 -7.15 -4.95 -31.56
N ASN A 41 -7.27 -6.25 -31.87
CA ASN A 41 -7.89 -6.73 -33.13
C ASN A 41 -8.97 -7.81 -32.95
N LEU A 42 -9.38 -8.12 -31.71
CA LEU A 42 -10.48 -9.06 -31.50
C LEU A 42 -11.82 -8.34 -31.57
N GLY A 43 -12.73 -8.81 -32.44
CA GLY A 43 -14.10 -8.32 -32.45
C GLY A 43 -14.76 -8.45 -31.07
N ARG A 44 -15.51 -7.42 -30.66
CA ARG A 44 -16.22 -7.34 -29.37
C ARG A 44 -16.86 -8.65 -28.89
N PRO A 45 -17.63 -9.41 -29.70
CA PRO A 45 -18.25 -10.65 -29.23
C PRO A 45 -17.25 -11.76 -28.89
N VAL A 46 -16.14 -11.86 -29.63
CA VAL A 46 -15.08 -12.85 -29.35
C VAL A 46 -14.32 -12.47 -28.08
N LEU A 47 -14.06 -11.17 -27.90
CA LEU A 47 -13.38 -10.67 -26.71
C LEU A 47 -14.20 -10.94 -25.44
N LEU A 48 -15.51 -10.68 -25.46
CA LEU A 48 -16.39 -10.93 -24.32
C LEU A 48 -16.45 -12.42 -23.96
N LYS A 49 -16.51 -13.32 -24.96
CA LYS A 49 -16.48 -14.76 -24.72
C LYS A 49 -15.18 -15.21 -24.06
N ARG A 50 -14.03 -14.73 -24.53
CA ARG A 50 -12.73 -15.04 -23.92
C ARG A 50 -12.61 -14.52 -22.50
N LEU A 51 -13.18 -13.35 -22.21
CA LEU A 51 -13.23 -12.81 -20.86
C LEU A 51 -14.11 -13.69 -19.95
N ASP A 52 -15.24 -14.20 -20.44
CA ASP A 52 -16.07 -15.15 -19.68
C ASP A 52 -15.32 -16.45 -19.34
N ASP A 53 -14.64 -17.03 -20.34
CA ASP A 53 -13.86 -18.25 -20.15
C ASP A 53 -12.72 -18.02 -19.14
N ALA A 54 -12.07 -16.85 -19.19
CA ALA A 54 -11.04 -16.46 -18.24
C ALA A 54 -11.62 -16.29 -16.83
N ILE A 55 -12.76 -15.60 -16.67
CA ILE A 55 -13.42 -15.42 -15.38
C ILE A 55 -13.78 -16.78 -14.77
N ALA A 56 -14.39 -17.68 -15.55
CA ALA A 56 -14.79 -19.01 -15.09
C ALA A 56 -13.59 -19.87 -14.63
N HIS A 57 -12.43 -19.71 -15.28
CA HIS A 57 -11.21 -20.39 -14.85
C HIS A 57 -10.67 -19.79 -13.55
N LEU A 58 -10.50 -18.47 -13.52
CA LEU A 58 -9.83 -17.75 -12.43
C LEU A 58 -10.67 -17.74 -11.14
N SER A 59 -12.00 -17.78 -11.26
CA SER A 59 -12.92 -17.85 -10.12
C SER A 59 -12.74 -19.11 -9.28
N ARG A 60 -12.18 -20.20 -9.84
CA ARG A 60 -11.88 -21.43 -9.07
C ARG A 60 -10.91 -21.21 -7.92
N LYS A 61 -10.04 -20.19 -8.03
CA LYS A 61 -9.11 -19.80 -6.97
C LYS A 61 -9.43 -18.42 -6.39
N GLN A 62 -10.69 -17.98 -6.41
CA GLN A 62 -11.09 -16.67 -5.86
C GLN A 62 -10.55 -16.43 -4.45
N GLN A 63 -10.60 -17.44 -3.58
CA GLN A 63 -10.11 -17.34 -2.21
C GLN A 63 -8.61 -16.99 -2.12
N HIS A 64 -7.79 -17.48 -3.06
CA HIS A 64 -6.35 -17.16 -3.09
C HIS A 64 -6.09 -15.73 -3.56
N TYR A 65 -6.90 -15.22 -4.51
CA TYR A 65 -6.83 -13.81 -4.91
C TYR A 65 -7.27 -12.90 -3.75
N ASP A 66 -8.36 -13.24 -3.06
CA ASP A 66 -8.83 -12.47 -1.89
C ASP A 66 -7.80 -12.49 -0.73
N TYR A 67 -7.10 -13.61 -0.54
CA TYR A 67 -6.01 -13.70 0.44
C TYR A 67 -4.81 -12.83 0.05
N PHE A 68 -4.42 -12.86 -1.23
CA PHE A 68 -3.35 -12.01 -1.75
C PHE A 68 -3.68 -10.52 -1.56
N ASP A 69 -4.89 -10.09 -1.90
CA ASP A 69 -5.33 -8.70 -1.72
C ASP A 69 -5.27 -8.28 -0.25
N LYS A 70 -5.65 -9.18 0.68
CA LYS A 70 -5.53 -8.92 2.13
C LYS A 70 -4.09 -8.75 2.57
N LEU A 71 -3.16 -9.58 2.09
CA LEU A 71 -1.74 -9.45 2.42
C LEU A 71 -1.15 -8.14 1.90
N VAL A 72 -1.49 -7.76 0.67
CA VAL A 72 -1.06 -6.47 0.08
C VAL A 72 -1.64 -5.29 0.87
N ALA A 73 -2.91 -5.36 1.27
CA ALA A 73 -3.53 -4.34 2.11
C ALA A 73 -2.89 -4.27 3.51
N GLU A 74 -2.59 -5.41 4.14
CA GLU A 74 -1.91 -5.46 5.43
C GLU A 74 -0.50 -4.86 5.35
N LYS A 75 0.25 -5.17 4.29
CA LYS A 75 1.57 -4.56 4.02
C LYS A 75 1.45 -3.04 3.91
N ALA A 76 0.51 -2.54 3.11
CA ALA A 76 0.29 -1.10 2.94
C ALA A 76 -0.10 -0.40 4.26
N ALA A 77 -1.00 -1.02 5.04
CA ALA A 77 -1.41 -0.50 6.34
C ALA A 77 -0.22 -0.42 7.33
N ARG A 78 0.61 -1.47 7.39
CA ARG A 78 1.80 -1.50 8.25
C ARG A 78 2.90 -0.57 7.78
N GLN A 79 3.11 -0.45 6.48
CA GLN A 79 4.11 0.45 5.89
C GLN A 79 3.75 1.93 6.15
N SER A 80 2.46 2.27 6.14
CA SER A 80 1.98 3.61 6.48
C SER A 80 2.04 3.94 7.97
N ARG A 81 2.26 2.94 8.84
CA ARG A 81 2.31 3.13 10.29
C ARG A 81 3.61 3.86 10.67
N SER A 82 3.48 5.14 10.97
CA SER A 82 4.62 5.98 11.33
C SER A 82 5.31 5.50 12.61
N TYR A 83 6.64 5.37 12.54
CA TYR A 83 7.53 5.13 13.67
C TYR A 83 7.29 6.11 14.83
N ALA A 84 6.94 7.35 14.50
CA ALA A 84 6.66 8.41 15.49
C ALA A 84 5.54 8.02 16.45
N GLY A 85 4.45 7.40 15.96
CA GLY A 85 3.32 7.01 16.80
C GLY A 85 3.70 5.98 17.87
N SER A 86 4.56 5.01 17.51
CA SER A 86 5.10 4.05 18.48
C SER A 86 6.01 4.73 19.50
N VAL A 87 6.91 5.63 19.07
CA VAL A 87 7.81 6.35 19.98
C VAL A 87 7.03 7.20 20.99
N PHE A 88 6.00 7.93 20.54
CA PHE A 88 5.15 8.70 21.43
C PHE A 88 4.40 7.83 22.45
N GLY A 89 3.91 6.66 22.03
CA GLY A 89 3.25 5.72 22.94
C GLY A 89 4.18 5.27 24.08
N PHE A 90 5.43 4.89 23.76
CA PHE A 90 6.40 4.49 24.77
C PHE A 90 6.93 5.66 25.61
N ALA A 91 7.00 6.87 25.06
CA ALA A 91 7.34 8.07 25.83
C ALA A 91 6.26 8.40 26.88
N ILE A 92 4.97 8.25 26.55
CA ILE A 92 3.87 8.42 27.52
C ILE A 92 3.95 7.35 28.61
N LEU A 93 4.24 6.10 28.25
CA LEU A 93 4.46 5.04 29.23
C LEU A 93 5.64 5.38 30.16
N GLY A 94 6.74 5.85 29.61
CA GLY A 94 7.90 6.33 30.38
C GLY A 94 7.57 7.49 31.31
N LEU A 95 6.70 8.42 30.89
CA LEU A 95 6.20 9.51 31.73
C LEU A 95 5.42 8.96 32.93
N ILE A 96 4.52 8.01 32.71
CA ILE A 96 3.73 7.38 33.79
C ILE A 96 4.67 6.68 34.79
N VAL A 97 5.65 5.93 34.29
CA VAL A 97 6.64 5.26 35.12
C VAL A 97 7.45 6.27 35.93
N PHE A 98 7.87 7.39 35.31
CA PHE A 98 8.57 8.46 36.01
C PHE A 98 7.72 9.07 37.14
N VAL A 99 6.45 9.37 36.88
CA VAL A 99 5.54 9.91 37.90
C VAL A 99 5.40 8.96 39.08
N VAL A 100 5.27 7.65 38.83
CA VAL A 100 5.20 6.64 39.89
C VAL A 100 6.52 6.60 40.69
N LEU A 101 7.67 6.60 40.02
CA LEU A 101 8.97 6.59 40.69
C LEU A 101 9.22 7.85 41.53
N ALA A 102 8.81 9.02 41.03
CA ALA A 102 8.92 10.28 41.75
C ALA A 102 8.04 10.30 43.01
N LEU A 103 6.85 9.68 42.97
CA LEU A 103 5.92 9.60 44.09
C LEU A 103 6.36 8.60 45.18
N PHE A 104 6.93 7.46 44.79
CA PHE A 104 7.24 6.38 45.74
C PHE A 104 8.69 6.35 46.23
N PHE A 105 9.64 6.89 45.47
CA PHE A 105 11.07 6.76 45.75
C PHE A 105 11.80 8.10 45.92
N GLU A 106 11.09 9.23 45.90
CA GLU A 106 11.68 10.60 45.98
C GLU A 106 12.76 10.86 44.91
N ILE A 107 12.76 10.08 43.83
CA ILE A 107 13.68 10.24 42.70
C ILE A 107 13.18 11.44 41.87
N SER A 108 13.55 12.65 42.28
CA SER A 108 13.22 13.88 41.58
C SER A 108 14.47 14.55 41.05
N GLY A 109 14.70 14.42 39.74
CA GLY A 109 15.81 15.09 39.06
C GLY A 109 15.61 15.08 37.55
N TRP A 110 16.01 16.17 36.89
CA TRP A 110 16.00 16.26 35.44
C TRP A 110 16.71 15.09 34.73
N PRO A 111 17.87 14.58 35.22
CA PRO A 111 18.50 13.40 34.65
C PRO A 111 17.61 12.14 34.70
N ALA A 112 16.91 11.91 35.81
CA ALA A 112 16.03 10.74 35.98
C ALA A 112 14.83 10.79 35.03
N PHE A 113 14.29 11.98 34.77
CA PHE A 113 13.23 12.20 33.79
C PHE A 113 13.69 11.85 32.36
N PHE A 114 14.85 12.35 31.93
CA PHE A 114 15.32 12.08 30.57
C PHE A 114 15.66 10.61 30.35
N VAL A 115 16.31 9.96 31.32
CA VAL A 115 16.65 8.53 31.22
C VAL A 115 15.40 7.66 31.16
N THR A 116 14.36 7.97 31.94
CA THR A 116 13.12 7.18 31.95
C THR A 116 12.27 7.43 30.71
N VAL A 117 11.97 8.69 30.39
CA VAL A 117 11.06 9.05 29.29
C VAL A 117 11.71 8.85 27.93
N LEU A 118 12.92 9.39 27.71
CA LEU A 118 13.60 9.23 26.42
C LEU A 118 14.19 7.83 26.28
N GLY A 119 14.69 7.22 27.36
CA GLY A 119 15.19 5.85 27.33
C GLY A 119 14.11 4.84 26.97
N MET A 120 12.93 4.91 27.61
CA MET A 120 11.81 4.05 27.23
C MET A 120 11.28 4.35 25.83
N GLY A 121 11.20 5.64 25.45
CA GLY A 121 10.81 6.03 24.10
C GLY A 121 11.75 5.49 23.01
N PHE A 122 13.07 5.57 23.23
CA PHE A 122 14.08 5.11 22.28
C PHE A 122 14.14 3.58 22.20
N ILE A 123 14.18 2.88 23.34
CA ILE A 123 14.22 1.41 23.39
C ILE A 123 12.91 0.83 22.84
N GLY A 124 11.76 1.32 23.31
CA GLY A 124 10.45 0.88 22.82
C GLY A 124 10.22 1.19 21.35
N GLY A 125 10.66 2.36 20.89
CA GLY A 125 10.63 2.75 19.49
C GLY A 125 11.44 1.81 18.60
N THR A 126 12.72 1.62 18.90
CA THR A 126 13.61 0.74 18.12
C THR A 126 13.13 -0.71 18.10
N TRP A 127 12.61 -1.23 19.23
CA TRP A 127 12.05 -2.58 19.31
C TRP A 127 10.78 -2.71 18.46
N SER A 128 9.87 -1.74 18.53
CA SER A 128 8.65 -1.69 17.71
C SER A 128 8.97 -1.63 16.21
N ASN A 129 9.96 -0.82 15.82
CA ASN A 129 10.38 -0.73 14.43
C ASN A 129 10.99 -2.04 13.92
N SER A 130 11.90 -2.64 14.69
CA SER A 130 12.50 -3.92 14.34
C SER A 130 11.44 -5.02 14.20
N ALA A 131 10.46 -5.07 15.11
CA ALA A 131 9.34 -6.00 15.02
C ALA A 131 8.50 -5.77 13.76
N ASN A 132 8.22 -4.51 13.40
CA ASN A 132 7.49 -4.18 12.17
C ASN A 132 8.27 -4.57 10.91
N VAL A 133 9.57 -4.29 10.83
CA VAL A 133 10.42 -4.68 9.69
C VAL A 133 10.42 -6.20 9.52
N LYS A 134 10.63 -6.97 10.60
CA LYS A 134 10.58 -8.43 10.55
C LYS A 134 9.21 -8.95 10.08
N ARG A 135 8.11 -8.34 10.53
CA ARG A 135 6.76 -8.70 10.07
C ARG A 135 6.52 -8.34 8.61
N LEU A 136 7.03 -7.20 8.15
CA LEU A 136 6.96 -6.80 6.75
C LEU A 136 7.71 -7.79 5.85
N GLU A 137 8.90 -8.25 6.25
CA GLU A 137 9.64 -9.28 5.53
C GLU A 137 8.92 -10.64 5.45
N VAL A 138 8.17 -11.00 6.51
CA VAL A 138 7.35 -12.22 6.50
C VAL A 138 6.18 -12.06 5.54
N ILE A 139 5.45 -10.94 5.62
CA ILE A 139 4.34 -10.63 4.71
C ILE A 139 4.85 -10.60 3.25
N GLU A 140 6.02 -10.01 2.99
CA GLU A 140 6.62 -9.99 1.66
C GLU A 140 6.89 -11.40 1.13
N ARG A 141 7.45 -12.27 1.98
CA ARG A 141 7.67 -13.67 1.61
C ARG A 141 6.37 -14.41 1.33
N GLU A 142 5.31 -14.14 2.09
CA GLU A 142 3.98 -14.71 1.86
C GLU A 142 3.34 -14.20 0.57
N ILE A 143 3.49 -12.90 0.26
CA ILE A 143 3.06 -12.30 -1.01
C ILE A 143 3.76 -12.97 -2.18
N THR A 144 5.09 -13.04 -2.18
CA THR A 144 5.88 -13.67 -3.24
C THR A 144 5.60 -15.18 -3.36
N GLY A 145 5.31 -15.86 -2.24
CA GLY A 145 4.87 -17.25 -2.24
C GLY A 145 3.51 -17.43 -2.92
N THR A 146 2.53 -16.62 -2.52
CA THR A 146 1.17 -16.65 -3.05
C THR A 146 1.13 -16.25 -4.52
N GLU A 147 1.88 -15.22 -4.91
CA GLU A 147 1.99 -14.76 -6.29
C GLU A 147 2.52 -15.87 -7.20
N ARG A 148 3.57 -16.59 -6.79
CA ARG A 148 4.09 -17.72 -7.57
C ARG A 148 3.02 -18.79 -7.82
N GLY A 149 2.22 -19.12 -6.81
CA GLY A 149 1.12 -20.08 -6.94
C GLY A 149 -0.05 -19.58 -7.80
N LEU A 150 -0.32 -18.28 -7.79
CA LEU A 150 -1.29 -17.66 -8.69
C LEU A 150 -0.77 -17.63 -10.14
N ARG A 151 0.51 -17.31 -10.32
CA ARG A 151 1.15 -17.22 -11.63
C ARG A 151 1.24 -18.58 -12.32
N SER A 152 1.47 -19.66 -11.57
CA SER A 152 1.42 -21.01 -12.14
C SER A 152 0.01 -21.35 -12.64
N HIS A 153 -1.02 -21.02 -11.86
CA HIS A 153 -2.41 -21.22 -12.28
C HIS A 153 -2.80 -20.34 -13.48
N PHE A 154 -2.30 -19.11 -13.52
CA PHE A 154 -2.51 -18.21 -14.65
C PHE A 154 -1.83 -18.73 -15.93
N SER A 155 -0.63 -19.32 -15.80
CA SER A 155 0.11 -19.88 -16.95
C SER A 155 -0.56 -21.08 -17.61
N GLU A 156 -1.47 -21.76 -16.91
CA GLU A 156 -2.31 -22.81 -17.49
C GLU A 156 -3.32 -22.24 -18.50
N LEU A 157 -3.67 -20.95 -18.41
CA LEU A 157 -4.48 -20.27 -19.42
C LEU A 157 -3.61 -19.86 -20.62
N ARG A 158 -3.77 -20.57 -21.73
CA ARG A 158 -3.01 -20.31 -22.96
C ARG A 158 -3.47 -19.08 -23.75
N ASP A 159 -4.67 -18.57 -23.50
CA ASP A 159 -5.32 -17.55 -24.36
C ASP A 159 -6.07 -16.46 -23.55
N CYS A 160 -5.46 -15.99 -22.46
CA CYS A 160 -6.03 -14.90 -21.65
C CYS A 160 -5.72 -13.53 -22.30
N PRO A 161 -6.72 -12.67 -22.55
CA PRO A 161 -6.52 -11.35 -23.15
C PRO A 161 -6.01 -10.29 -22.16
N VAL A 162 -5.84 -10.66 -20.88
CA VAL A 162 -5.50 -9.77 -19.77
C VAL A 162 -4.13 -10.15 -19.20
N ALA A 163 -3.34 -9.17 -18.75
CA ALA A 163 -2.06 -9.44 -18.08
C ALA A 163 -2.24 -9.99 -16.66
N PHE A 164 -1.24 -10.69 -16.15
CA PHE A 164 -1.29 -11.29 -14.81
C PHE A 164 -1.63 -10.29 -13.68
N GLU A 165 -1.14 -9.04 -13.78
CA GLU A 165 -1.42 -7.97 -12.80
C GLU A 165 -2.92 -7.68 -12.65
N TYR A 166 -3.70 -7.95 -13.69
CA TYR A 166 -5.15 -7.76 -13.74
C TYR A 166 -5.90 -9.11 -13.75
N SER A 167 -5.23 -10.20 -13.37
CA SER A 167 -5.80 -11.56 -13.35
C SER A 167 -6.80 -11.81 -12.22
N ASN A 168 -6.98 -10.85 -11.30
CA ASN A 168 -7.99 -10.95 -10.26
C ASN A 168 -9.39 -11.06 -10.91
N PRO A 169 -10.20 -12.09 -10.60
CA PRO A 169 -11.49 -12.30 -11.26
C PRO A 169 -12.43 -11.10 -11.18
N ARG A 170 -12.36 -10.31 -10.09
CA ARG A 170 -13.14 -9.08 -9.93
C ARG A 170 -12.73 -8.03 -10.97
N VAL A 171 -11.43 -7.85 -11.17
CA VAL A 171 -10.87 -6.92 -12.16
C VAL A 171 -11.24 -7.34 -13.57
N VAL A 172 -11.11 -8.63 -13.90
CA VAL A 172 -11.50 -9.16 -15.22
C VAL A 172 -13.01 -9.00 -15.46
N SER A 173 -13.84 -9.20 -14.43
CA SER A 173 -15.30 -9.00 -14.52
C SER A 173 -15.65 -7.53 -14.77
N GLU A 174 -14.90 -6.60 -14.20
CA GLU A 174 -15.09 -5.17 -14.42
C GLU A 174 -14.66 -4.75 -15.83
N ILE A 175 -13.55 -5.28 -16.33
CA ILE A 175 -13.11 -5.10 -17.72
C ILE A 175 -14.21 -5.57 -18.69
N ARG A 176 -14.78 -6.76 -18.46
CA ARG A 176 -15.92 -7.27 -19.24
C ARG A 176 -17.10 -6.31 -19.17
N ARG A 177 -17.44 -5.81 -17.98
CA ARG A 177 -18.55 -4.87 -17.77
C ARG A 177 -18.35 -3.60 -18.60
N LEU A 178 -17.16 -2.99 -18.57
CA LEU A 178 -16.85 -1.78 -19.35
C LEU A 178 -16.96 -2.00 -20.85
N ILE A 179 -16.48 -3.15 -21.35
CA ILE A 179 -16.55 -3.48 -22.78
C ILE A 179 -17.98 -3.76 -23.22
N SER A 180 -18.77 -4.46 -22.40
CA SER A 180 -20.18 -4.74 -22.69
C SER A 180 -21.05 -3.48 -22.63
N ALA A 181 -20.71 -2.52 -21.76
CA ALA A 181 -21.42 -1.26 -21.62
C ALA A 181 -21.11 -0.24 -22.73
N GLY A 182 -20.18 -0.54 -23.65
CA GLY A 182 -19.80 0.42 -24.69
C GLY A 182 -18.79 1.49 -24.25
N ARG A 183 -18.25 1.41 -23.03
CA ARG A 183 -17.28 2.39 -22.51
C ARG A 183 -15.87 2.19 -23.04
N ALA A 184 -15.55 0.98 -23.48
CA ALA A 184 -14.25 0.61 -24.05
C ALA A 184 -14.45 -0.43 -25.14
N ASP A 185 -13.58 -0.41 -26.15
CA ASP A 185 -13.61 -1.39 -27.25
C ASP A 185 -12.48 -2.42 -27.11
N THR A 186 -11.40 -2.06 -26.40
CA THR A 186 -10.28 -2.97 -26.10
C THR A 186 -10.07 -3.16 -24.60
N VAL A 187 -9.34 -4.23 -24.22
CA VAL A 187 -8.94 -4.46 -22.82
C VAL A 187 -8.08 -3.31 -22.29
N LYS A 188 -7.20 -2.75 -23.14
CA LYS A 188 -6.33 -1.63 -22.77
C LYS A 188 -7.15 -0.38 -22.43
N GLU A 189 -8.13 -0.04 -23.25
CA GLU A 189 -9.04 1.08 -22.98
C GLU A 189 -9.88 0.86 -21.72
N ALA A 190 -10.36 -0.36 -21.51
CA ALA A 190 -11.09 -0.71 -20.29
C ALA A 190 -10.22 -0.51 -19.05
N ILE A 191 -8.96 -0.96 -19.08
CA ILE A 191 -8.00 -0.75 -17.98
C ILE A 191 -7.74 0.75 -17.76
N ASN A 192 -7.53 1.52 -18.82
CA ASN A 192 -7.34 2.97 -18.70
C ASN A 192 -8.56 3.64 -18.06
N CYS A 193 -9.78 3.27 -18.49
CA CYS A 193 -11.01 3.77 -17.88
C CYS A 193 -11.08 3.45 -16.38
N MET A 194 -10.71 2.23 -15.97
CA MET A 194 -10.68 1.85 -14.55
C MET A 194 -9.68 2.66 -13.74
N ILE A 195 -8.48 2.88 -14.29
CA ILE A 195 -7.44 3.67 -13.61
C ILE A 195 -7.87 5.13 -13.49
N GLU A 196 -8.46 5.70 -14.54
CA GLU A 196 -9.01 7.05 -14.54
C GLU A 196 -10.15 7.19 -13.53
N ASP A 197 -11.09 6.25 -13.50
CA ASP A 197 -12.20 6.23 -12.54
C ASP A 197 -11.65 6.19 -11.09
N ALA A 198 -10.69 5.31 -10.80
CA ALA A 198 -10.05 5.22 -9.49
C ALA A 198 -9.24 6.48 -9.12
N HIS A 199 -8.57 7.11 -10.08
CA HIS A 199 -7.86 8.36 -9.86
C HIS A 199 -8.84 9.51 -9.56
N ARG A 200 -9.93 9.59 -10.32
CA ARG A 200 -10.99 10.57 -10.12
C ARG A 200 -11.62 10.46 -8.74
N GLU A 201 -11.91 9.24 -8.29
CA GLU A 201 -12.42 8.99 -6.93
C GLU A 201 -11.47 9.49 -5.85
N LYS A 202 -10.16 9.23 -5.98
CA LYS A 202 -9.15 9.72 -5.02
C LYS A 202 -9.07 11.24 -5.00
N VAL A 203 -9.10 11.88 -6.16
CA VAL A 203 -9.08 13.35 -6.27
C VAL A 203 -10.34 13.95 -5.62
N LEU A 204 -11.51 13.36 -5.85
CA LEU A 204 -12.76 13.80 -5.23
C LEU A 204 -12.72 13.65 -3.70
N ALA A 205 -12.21 12.53 -3.19
CA ALA A 205 -12.05 12.32 -1.75
C ALA A 205 -11.08 13.35 -1.12
N GLN A 206 -9.98 13.65 -1.82
CA GLN A 206 -9.02 14.66 -1.37
C GLN A 206 -9.63 16.07 -1.38
N GLN A 207 -10.41 16.42 -2.40
CA GLN A 207 -11.12 17.71 -2.46
C GLN A 207 -12.14 17.84 -1.34
N GLN A 208 -12.88 16.78 -1.01
CA GLN A 208 -13.82 16.77 0.10
C GLN A 208 -13.11 16.99 1.45
N GLU A 209 -11.95 16.39 1.66
CA GLU A 209 -11.17 16.61 2.89
C GLU A 209 -10.60 18.03 2.96
N ILE A 210 -10.10 18.59 1.86
CA ILE A 210 -9.66 20.00 1.80
C ILE A 210 -10.82 20.93 2.13
N ALA A 211 -12.01 20.71 1.56
CA ALA A 211 -13.19 21.50 1.87
C ALA A 211 -13.59 21.40 3.35
N ARG A 212 -13.46 20.21 3.95
CA ARG A 212 -13.73 19.98 5.37
C ARG A 212 -12.74 20.71 6.27
N GLN A 213 -11.46 20.69 5.91
CA GLN A 213 -10.41 21.41 6.64
C GLN A 213 -10.56 22.93 6.49
N ALA A 214 -10.87 23.42 5.30
CA ALA A 214 -11.17 24.82 5.06
C ALA A 214 -12.38 25.29 5.89
N LYS A 215 -13.44 24.48 5.99
CA LYS A 215 -14.58 24.77 6.86
C LYS A 215 -14.17 24.85 8.34
N LYS A 216 -13.43 23.86 8.85
CA LYS A 216 -12.92 23.87 10.23
C LYS A 216 -12.04 25.09 10.52
N ALA A 217 -11.17 25.47 9.58
CA ALA A 217 -10.32 26.64 9.69
C ALA A 217 -11.13 27.94 9.69
N ALA A 218 -12.17 28.04 8.85
CA ALA A 218 -13.09 29.17 8.82
C ALA A 218 -13.89 29.31 10.13
N ASP A 219 -14.40 28.20 10.67
CA ASP A 219 -15.12 28.18 11.95
C ASP A 219 -14.18 28.60 13.10
N ALA A 220 -12.95 28.09 13.12
CA ALA A 220 -11.93 28.48 14.11
C ALA A 220 -11.54 29.96 13.98
N ALA A 221 -11.37 30.48 12.77
CA ALA A 221 -11.10 31.90 12.53
C ALA A 221 -12.28 32.80 12.97
N GLY A 222 -13.51 32.37 12.71
CA GLY A 222 -14.73 33.03 13.17
C GLY A 222 -14.77 33.13 14.70
N THR A 223 -14.53 32.03 15.41
CA THR A 223 -14.47 32.03 16.87
C THR A 223 -13.32 32.90 17.41
N ALA A 224 -12.14 32.84 16.79
CA ALA A 224 -11.00 33.69 17.17
C ALA A 224 -11.34 35.17 17.02
N SER A 225 -11.97 35.56 15.90
CA SER A 225 -12.38 36.96 15.65
C SER A 225 -13.43 37.47 16.65
N LEU A 226 -14.39 36.63 17.04
CA LEU A 226 -15.38 36.94 18.07
C LEU A 226 -14.72 37.13 19.44
N PHE A 227 -13.77 36.26 19.79
CA PHE A 227 -13.00 36.42 21.02
C PHE A 227 -12.19 37.72 21.01
N THR A 228 -11.47 38.02 19.92
CA THR A 228 -10.71 39.28 19.79
C THR A 228 -11.60 40.52 19.87
N ALA A 229 -12.78 40.49 19.24
CA ALA A 229 -13.74 41.60 19.32
C ALA A 229 -14.29 41.78 20.75
N ALA A 230 -14.56 40.69 21.47
CA ALA A 230 -14.98 40.74 22.86
C ALA A 230 -13.89 41.26 23.81
N THR A 231 -12.62 40.91 23.57
CA THR A 231 -11.50 41.51 24.33
C THR A 231 -11.37 43.01 24.04
N PHE A 232 -11.54 43.43 22.78
CA PHE A 232 -11.45 44.85 22.42
C PHE A 232 -12.59 45.68 23.06
N LEU A 233 -13.82 45.17 23.04
CA LEU A 233 -14.97 45.82 23.67
C LEU A 233 -14.84 45.87 25.21
N SER A 234 -14.32 44.82 25.85
CA SER A 234 -14.13 44.82 27.30
C SER A 234 -13.04 45.83 27.74
N ILE A 235 -11.94 45.95 26.99
CA ILE A 235 -10.88 46.94 27.26
C ILE A 235 -11.40 48.37 27.10
N THR A 236 -12.22 48.63 26.08
CA THR A 236 -12.77 49.98 25.82
C THR A 236 -13.85 50.37 26.84
N SER A 237 -14.65 49.41 27.32
CA SER A 237 -15.66 49.66 28.37
C SER A 237 -15.06 50.02 29.73
N LYS A 238 -13.84 49.56 30.03
CA LYS A 238 -13.15 49.82 31.31
C LYS A 238 -12.43 51.18 31.36
N ARG A 239 -12.45 51.95 30.26
CA ARG A 239 -11.83 53.28 30.11
C ARG A 239 -12.83 54.44 30.11
N ARG A 240 -14.12 54.18 30.28
CA ARG A 240 -15.15 55.20 30.56
C ARG A 240 -15.52 55.15 32.04
#